data_AF-A0A9P0PFE0-F1
#
_entry.id   AF-A0A9P0PFE0-F1
#
_cell.length_a   1.000
_cell.length_b   1.000
_cell.length_c   1.000
_cell.angle_alpha   90.00
_cell.angle_beta   90.00
_cell.angle_gamma   90.00
#
_symmetry.space_group_name_H-M   'P 1'
#
loop_
_entity.id
_entity.type
_entity.pdbx_description
1 polymer ?
#
loop_
_entity_poly.entity_id
_entity_poly.type
_entity_poly.pdbx_seq_one_letter_code
_entity_poly.pdbx_strand_id
1 'polypeptide(L)'
;MASYHKSMTEKQMWAAVKLARNTCQNKHKTPPAEIDKMHQGDWNVDHSAMCYMHCALNMYKLMYPNNTFNLEASLKQTPQLPDSFRKSAETCIFNCKDEAKTLDDKCVAAYELTKCMYFCNPEKYFLP
;
A
#
# COMPACT_ATOMS: atom_id res chain seq x y z
N MET A 1 10.35 28.34 -0.04
CA MET A 1 10.19 28.03 1.39
C MET A 1 10.37 26.53 1.57
N ALA A 2 11.54 26.08 2.03
CA ALA A 2 11.79 24.67 2.29
C ALA A 2 11.01 24.27 3.56
N SER A 3 9.86 23.62 3.38
CA SER A 3 9.17 22.97 4.51
C SER A 3 10.10 21.89 5.05
N TYR A 4 10.59 22.07 6.28
CA TYR A 4 11.34 21.07 7.04
C TYR A 4 10.38 19.93 7.41
N HIS A 5 9.98 19.10 6.44
CA HIS A 5 9.36 17.82 6.72
C HIS A 5 10.46 16.85 7.09
N LYS A 6 10.66 16.62 8.39
CA LYS A 6 11.53 15.56 8.88
C LYS A 6 10.94 14.23 8.39
N SER A 7 11.61 13.59 7.44
CA SER A 7 11.26 12.24 7.00
C SER A 7 11.29 11.30 8.21
N MET A 8 10.42 10.31 8.20
CA MET A 8 10.39 9.31 9.25
C MET A 8 11.61 8.39 9.13
N THR A 9 12.09 7.90 10.26
CA THR A 9 13.10 6.84 10.29
C THR A 9 12.50 5.53 9.79
N GLU A 10 13.32 4.60 9.31
CA GLU A 10 12.84 3.26 8.92
C GLU A 10 12.12 2.54 10.06
N LYS A 11 12.58 2.73 11.31
CA LYS A 11 11.90 2.20 12.50
C LYS A 11 10.47 2.74 12.64
N GLN A 12 10.26 4.03 12.37
CA GLN A 12 8.93 4.65 12.41
C GLN A 12 8.06 4.17 11.24
N MET A 13 8.64 4.02 10.05
CA MET A 13 7.94 3.46 8.89
C MET A 13 7.42 2.05 9.20
N TRP A 14 8.29 1.14 9.65
CA TRP A 14 7.88 -0.22 9.99
C TRP A 14 6.89 -0.29 11.16
N ALA A 15 6.95 0.65 12.09
CA ALA A 15 5.92 0.77 13.13
C ALA A 15 4.55 1.15 12.56
N ALA A 16 4.50 2.07 11.59
CA ALA A 16 3.27 2.45 10.89
C ALA A 16 2.72 1.28 10.05
N VAL A 17 3.58 0.56 9.34
CA VAL A 17 3.24 -0.67 8.59
C VAL A 17 2.62 -1.71 9.53
N LYS A 18 3.27 -1.98 10.68
CA LYS A 18 2.74 -2.91 11.68
C LYS A 18 1.37 -2.49 12.23
N LEU A 19 1.16 -1.19 12.43
CA LEU A 19 -0.14 -0.66 12.87
C LEU A 19 -1.22 -0.92 11.81
N ALA A 20 -0.93 -0.64 10.54
CA ALA A 20 -1.86 -0.89 9.44
C ALA A 20 -2.18 -2.38 9.31
N ARG A 21 -1.16 -3.25 9.37
CA ARG A 21 -1.32 -4.71 9.38
C ARG A 21 -2.30 -5.16 10.46
N ASN A 22 -2.00 -4.82 11.72
CA ASN A 22 -2.82 -5.25 12.85
C ASN A 22 -4.26 -4.73 12.76
N THR A 23 -4.44 -3.47 12.35
CA THR A 23 -5.76 -2.83 12.24
C THR A 23 -6.60 -3.53 11.17
N CYS A 24 -6.05 -3.68 9.98
CA CYS A 24 -6.78 -4.19 8.83
C CYS A 24 -6.97 -5.70 8.90
N GLN A 25 -5.99 -6.44 9.42
CA GLN A 25 -6.12 -7.88 9.64
C GLN A 25 -7.27 -8.15 10.61
N ASN A 26 -7.33 -7.42 11.73
CA ASN A 26 -8.42 -7.58 12.71
C ASN A 26 -9.79 -7.21 12.16
N LYS A 27 -9.84 -6.21 11.26
CA LYS A 27 -11.08 -5.73 10.62
C LYS A 27 -11.64 -6.75 9.63
N HIS A 28 -10.80 -7.33 8.79
CA HIS A 28 -11.21 -8.23 7.72
C HIS A 28 -11.11 -9.72 8.09
N LYS A 29 -10.58 -10.02 9.28
CA LYS A 29 -10.31 -11.39 9.75
C LYS A 29 -9.46 -12.19 8.77
N THR A 30 -8.57 -11.50 8.07
CA THR A 30 -7.66 -12.07 7.08
C THR A 30 -6.69 -13.02 7.78
N PRO A 31 -6.59 -14.30 7.34
CA PRO A 31 -5.59 -15.22 7.88
C PRO A 31 -4.17 -14.68 7.67
N PRO A 32 -3.25 -14.82 8.65
CA PRO A 32 -1.86 -14.40 8.47
C PRO A 32 -1.20 -14.97 7.21
N ALA A 33 -1.49 -16.24 6.90
CA ALA A 33 -0.96 -16.93 5.74
C ALA A 33 -1.32 -16.24 4.40
N GLU A 34 -2.51 -15.65 4.30
CA GLU A 34 -2.94 -14.92 3.10
C GLU A 34 -2.16 -13.60 2.94
N ILE A 35 -1.80 -12.95 4.05
CA ILE A 35 -0.94 -11.76 4.02
C ILE A 35 0.48 -12.17 3.64
N ASP A 36 1.01 -13.23 4.25
CA ASP A 36 2.38 -13.68 4.02
C ASP A 36 2.62 -14.11 2.56
N LYS A 37 1.63 -14.70 1.90
CA LYS A 37 1.65 -14.98 0.46
C LYS A 37 1.99 -13.74 -0.37
N MET A 38 1.31 -12.61 -0.13
CA MET A 38 1.53 -11.37 -0.90
C MET A 38 2.97 -10.85 -0.75
N HIS A 39 3.57 -11.01 0.43
CA HIS A 39 4.98 -10.66 0.69
C HIS A 39 5.98 -11.62 0.04
N GLN A 40 5.55 -12.84 -0.28
CA GLN A 40 6.33 -13.86 -0.99
C GLN A 40 6.11 -13.83 -2.51
N GLY A 41 5.27 -12.91 -3.01
CA GLY A 41 4.94 -12.79 -4.43
C GLY A 41 3.89 -13.78 -4.90
N ASP A 42 3.26 -14.52 -3.99
CA ASP A 42 2.05 -15.27 -4.26
C ASP A 42 0.83 -14.36 -4.05
N TRP A 43 0.19 -13.97 -5.15
CA TRP A 43 -1.00 -13.12 -5.11
C TRP A 43 -2.28 -13.92 -5.41
N ASN A 44 -2.24 -15.25 -5.30
CA ASN A 44 -3.43 -16.09 -5.26
C ASN A 44 -3.98 -16.11 -3.82
N VAL A 45 -4.72 -15.06 -3.51
CA VAL A 45 -5.21 -14.78 -2.16
C VAL A 45 -6.72 -14.62 -2.10
N ASP A 46 -7.28 -14.89 -0.94
CA ASP A 46 -8.71 -14.73 -0.70
C ASP A 46 -9.15 -13.27 -0.80
N HIS A 47 -10.45 -13.07 -1.09
CA HIS A 47 -11.06 -11.73 -1.12
C HIS A 47 -10.87 -10.95 0.18
N SER A 48 -10.79 -11.65 1.31
CA SER A 48 -10.48 -11.05 2.62
C SER A 48 -9.12 -10.35 2.66
N ALA A 49 -8.11 -10.87 1.96
CA ALA A 49 -6.78 -10.27 1.83
C ALA A 49 -6.78 -9.06 0.88
N MET A 50 -7.58 -9.12 -0.19
CA MET A 50 -7.82 -7.97 -1.08
C MET A 50 -8.46 -6.81 -0.31
N CYS A 51 -9.47 -7.09 0.51
CA CYS A 51 -10.12 -6.08 1.35
C CYS A 51 -9.20 -5.55 2.46
N TYR A 52 -8.31 -6.39 2.97
CA TYR A 52 -7.25 -5.98 3.87
C TYR A 52 -6.33 -4.91 3.24
N MET A 53 -5.92 -5.09 1.98
CA MET A 53 -5.13 -4.07 1.26
C MET A 53 -5.94 -2.79 1.03
N HIS A 54 -7.22 -2.90 0.68
CA HIS A 54 -8.10 -1.72 0.59
C HIS A 54 -8.19 -0.96 1.91
N CYS A 55 -8.31 -1.66 3.04
CA CYS A 55 -8.27 -1.06 4.36
C CYS A 55 -6.95 -0.31 4.60
N ALA A 56 -5.81 -0.96 4.31
CA ALA A 56 -4.49 -0.39 4.53
C ALA A 56 -4.26 0.89 3.70
N LEU A 57 -4.61 0.87 2.41
CA LEU A 57 -4.52 2.05 1.55
C LEU A 57 -5.41 3.20 2.05
N ASN A 58 -6.62 2.90 2.52
CA ASN A 58 -7.56 3.92 2.99
C ASN A 58 -7.26 4.48 4.39
N MET A 59 -6.50 3.78 5.23
CA MET A 59 -5.96 4.39 6.46
C MET A 59 -5.18 5.67 6.16
N TYR A 60 -4.55 5.70 4.98
CA TYR A 60 -3.75 6.82 4.48
C TYR A 60 -4.41 7.59 3.34
N LYS A 61 -5.71 7.36 3.08
CA LYS A 61 -6.49 8.04 2.02
C LYS A 61 -5.88 7.93 0.62
N LEU A 62 -5.26 6.79 0.32
CA LEU A 62 -4.57 6.54 -0.96
C LEU A 62 -5.51 6.08 -2.08
N MET A 63 -6.80 5.91 -1.81
CA MET A 63 -7.82 5.61 -2.81
C MET A 63 -8.93 6.66 -2.74
N TYR A 64 -9.51 6.96 -3.91
CA TYR A 64 -10.70 7.79 -4.01
C TYR A 64 -11.98 6.97 -3.75
N PRO A 65 -13.12 7.63 -3.49
CA PRO A 65 -14.41 6.94 -3.30
C PRO A 65 -14.89 6.12 -4.51
N ASN A 66 -14.40 6.42 -5.72
CA ASN A 66 -14.67 5.67 -6.95
C ASN A 66 -13.68 4.49 -7.16
N ASN A 67 -12.93 4.12 -6.12
CA ASN A 67 -11.95 3.03 -6.10
C ASN A 67 -10.71 3.22 -6.99
N THR A 68 -10.53 4.38 -7.62
CA THR A 68 -9.27 4.69 -8.32
C THR A 68 -8.19 5.12 -7.34
N PHE A 69 -6.93 4.98 -7.74
CA PHE A 69 -5.80 5.39 -6.94
C PHE A 69 -5.72 6.92 -6.80
N ASN A 70 -5.39 7.39 -5.59
CA ASN A 70 -5.19 8.80 -5.30
C ASN A 70 -3.71 9.16 -5.43
N LEU A 71 -3.29 9.44 -6.67
CA LEU A 71 -1.91 9.81 -6.99
C LEU A 71 -1.44 11.04 -6.19
N GLU A 72 -2.29 12.07 -6.11
CA GLU A 72 -1.96 13.31 -5.40
C GLU A 72 -1.70 13.07 -3.91
N ALA A 73 -2.59 12.34 -3.23
CA ALA A 73 -2.42 12.03 -1.82
C ALA A 73 -1.20 11.12 -1.56
N SER A 74 -0.90 10.23 -2.50
CA SER A 74 0.26 9.32 -2.42
C SER A 74 1.57 10.10 -2.53
N LEU A 75 1.70 10.99 -3.54
CA LEU A 75 2.88 11.84 -3.71
C LEU A 75 3.04 12.88 -2.59
N LYS A 76 1.96 13.30 -1.93
CA LYS A 76 2.06 14.14 -0.72
C LYS A 76 2.63 13.39 0.48
N GLN A 77 2.55 12.06 0.50
CA GLN A 77 3.07 11.24 1.59
C GLN A 77 4.50 10.75 1.36
N THR A 78 4.96 10.61 0.11
CA THR A 78 6.32 10.13 -0.19
C THR A 78 7.45 10.94 0.47
N PRO A 79 7.36 12.27 0.69
CA PRO A 79 8.39 13.00 1.42
C PRO A 79 8.55 12.55 2.87
N GLN A 80 7.52 11.93 3.46
CA GLN A 80 7.59 11.41 4.82
C GLN A 80 8.34 10.08 4.90
N LEU A 81 8.47 9.33 3.80
CA LEU A 81 9.19 8.06 3.79
C LEU A 81 10.69 8.24 4.06
N PRO A 82 11.36 7.22 4.63
CA PRO A 82 12.81 7.18 4.70
C PRO A 82 13.43 7.29 3.30
N ASP A 83 14.60 7.92 3.22
CA ASP A 83 15.26 8.19 1.93
C ASP A 83 15.58 6.90 1.15
N SER A 84 15.85 5.80 1.84
CA SER A 84 16.09 4.46 1.28
C SER A 84 14.89 3.85 0.54
N PHE A 85 13.67 4.32 0.82
CA PHE A 85 12.42 3.83 0.18
C PHE A 85 11.81 4.84 -0.79
N ARG A 86 12.06 6.15 -0.60
CA ARG A 86 11.34 7.22 -1.30
C ARG A 86 11.37 7.08 -2.82
N LYS A 87 12.56 6.94 -3.42
CA LYS A 87 12.71 6.85 -4.89
C LYS A 87 11.98 5.63 -5.47
N SER A 88 12.04 4.50 -4.77
CA SER A 88 11.33 3.29 -5.18
C SER A 88 9.82 3.49 -5.09
N ALA A 89 9.34 4.06 -3.98
CA ALA A 89 7.93 4.34 -3.78
C ALA A 89 7.40 5.28 -4.88
N GLU A 90 8.08 6.39 -5.16
CA GLU A 90 7.69 7.32 -6.23
C GLU A 90 7.63 6.64 -7.60
N THR A 91 8.64 5.85 -7.95
CA THR A 91 8.67 5.09 -9.20
C THR A 91 7.47 4.16 -9.33
N CYS A 92 7.20 3.36 -8.29
CA CYS A 92 6.10 2.40 -8.30
C CYS A 92 4.72 3.06 -8.23
N ILE A 93 4.59 4.19 -7.53
CA ILE A 93 3.37 5.01 -7.53
C ILE A 93 3.04 5.44 -8.97
N PHE A 94 4.01 5.95 -9.74
CA PHE A 94 3.76 6.38 -11.11
C PHE A 94 3.46 5.21 -12.07
N ASN A 95 4.16 4.09 -11.91
CA ASN A 95 3.97 2.91 -12.74
C ASN A 95 2.62 2.25 -12.49
N CYS A 96 2.15 2.22 -11.24
CA CYS A 96 0.98 1.45 -10.84
C CYS A 96 -0.31 2.30 -10.71
N LYS A 97 -0.25 3.62 -10.88
CA LYS A 97 -1.39 4.52 -10.61
C LYS A 97 -2.70 4.18 -11.32
N ASP A 98 -2.62 3.52 -12.48
CA ASP A 98 -3.78 3.19 -13.32
C ASP A 98 -4.16 1.70 -13.23
N GLU A 99 -3.53 0.91 -12.35
CA GLU A 99 -3.71 -0.55 -12.33
C GLU A 99 -5.03 -1.02 -11.73
N ALA A 100 -5.73 -0.18 -10.97
CA ALA A 100 -7.11 -0.48 -10.58
C ALA A 100 -8.01 -0.49 -11.82
N LYS A 101 -8.39 -1.68 -12.30
CA LYS A 101 -9.28 -1.90 -13.44
C LYS A 101 -10.67 -2.33 -12.98
N THR A 102 -10.76 -3.10 -11.91
CA THR A 102 -12.04 -3.56 -11.33
C THR A 102 -12.55 -2.56 -10.31
N LEU A 103 -13.26 -1.53 -10.77
CA LEU A 103 -13.72 -0.42 -9.91
C LEU A 103 -15.06 -0.66 -9.21
N ASP A 104 -15.81 -1.70 -9.58
CA ASP A 104 -17.05 -2.13 -8.92
C ASP A 104 -16.78 -2.95 -7.64
N ASP A 105 -15.58 -3.49 -7.49
CA ASP A 105 -15.09 -4.10 -6.26
C ASP A 105 -13.84 -3.38 -5.73
N LYS A 106 -14.05 -2.56 -4.69
CA LYS A 106 -13.00 -1.80 -4.02
C LYS A 106 -11.85 -2.66 -3.49
N CYS A 107 -12.12 -3.90 -3.11
CA CYS A 107 -11.11 -4.81 -2.59
C CYS A 107 -10.22 -5.30 -3.73
N VAL A 108 -10.82 -5.68 -4.86
CA VAL A 108 -10.07 -6.07 -6.07
C VAL A 108 -9.26 -4.89 -6.61
N ALA A 109 -9.84 -3.69 -6.69
CA ALA A 109 -9.10 -2.49 -7.10
C ALA A 109 -7.83 -2.26 -6.27
N ALA A 110 -7.91 -2.41 -4.94
CA ALA A 110 -6.76 -2.28 -4.05
C ALA A 110 -5.74 -3.41 -4.26
N TYR A 111 -6.21 -4.63 -4.47
CA TYR A 111 -5.37 -5.78 -4.80
C TYR A 111 -4.55 -5.53 -6.07
N GLU A 112 -5.18 -5.05 -7.15
CA GLU A 112 -4.49 -4.79 -8.43
C GLU A 112 -3.37 -3.75 -8.29
N LEU A 113 -3.67 -2.64 -7.60
CA LEU A 113 -2.68 -1.59 -7.31
C LEU A 113 -1.50 -2.13 -6.51
N THR A 114 -1.79 -2.83 -5.41
CA THR A 114 -0.76 -3.27 -4.47
C THR A 114 0.07 -4.43 -5.00
N LYS A 115 -0.53 -5.28 -5.85
CA LYS A 115 0.17 -6.30 -6.62
C LYS A 115 1.18 -5.69 -7.58
N CYS A 116 0.76 -4.67 -8.34
CA CYS A 116 1.70 -3.95 -9.20
C CYS A 116 2.84 -3.34 -8.39
N MET A 117 2.55 -2.72 -7.24
CA MET A 117 3.58 -2.10 -6.40
C MET A 117 4.59 -3.11 -5.87
N TYR A 118 4.15 -4.32 -5.52
CA TYR A 118 5.06 -5.42 -5.18
C TYR A 118 5.97 -5.78 -6.34
N PHE A 119 5.41 -6.09 -7.52
CA PHE A 119 6.21 -6.51 -8.66
C PHE A 119 7.07 -5.40 -9.27
N CYS A 120 6.72 -4.12 -9.05
CA CYS A 120 7.54 -2.99 -9.44
C CYS A 120 8.91 -2.97 -8.72
N ASN A 121 8.93 -3.27 -7.41
CA ASN A 121 10.18 -3.45 -6.67
C ASN A 121 9.98 -4.31 -5.40
N PRO A 122 10.12 -5.63 -5.50
CA PRO A 122 9.91 -6.54 -4.36
C PRO A 122 10.87 -6.26 -3.19
N GLU A 123 12.10 -5.83 -3.47
CA GLU A 123 13.12 -5.58 -2.43
C GLU A 123 12.77 -4.38 -1.54
N LYS A 124 12.04 -3.40 -2.09
CA LYS A 124 11.64 -2.17 -1.38
C LYS A 124 10.14 -2.13 -1.07
N TYR A 125 9.44 -3.25 -1.20
CA TYR A 125 8.02 -3.33 -0.85
C TYR A 125 7.83 -3.21 0.68
N PHE A 126 6.92 -2.34 1.11
CA PHE A 126 6.70 -2.05 2.53
C PHE A 126 5.22 -1.97 2.92
N LEU A 127 4.28 -2.17 1.99
CA LEU A 127 2.87 -2.22 2.35
C LEU A 127 2.61 -3.43 3.28
N PRO A 128 1.62 -3.34 4.20
CA PRO A 128 1.55 -4.20 5.38
C PRO A 128 1.21 -5.67 5.10
#